data_AF-A0A1W9RIT8-F1
#
_entry.id   AF-A0A1W9RIT8-F1
#
_cell.length_a   1.000
_cell.length_b   1.000
_cell.length_c   1.000
_cell.angle_alpha   90.00
_cell.angle_beta   90.00
_cell.angle_gamma   90.00
#
_symmetry.space_group_name_H-M   'P 1'
#
loop_
_entity.id
_entity.type
_entity.pdbx_description
1 polymer ?
#
loop_
_entity_poly.entity_id
_entity_poly.type
_entity_poly.pdbx_seq_one_letter_code
_entity_poly.pdbx_strand_id
1 'polypeptide(L)'
;DDVPLSMEQAIPCGLIVNELISNALKYAFPKSVTKSKKIEVKIKAQENGIVELIVRDNGVGLPKEFDIHKTDSLGLKLVATLAENQLDGELKLNRRYGTKFTIRFKIST
;
A
#
# COMPACT_ATOMS: atom_id res chain seq x y z
N ASP A 1 16.27 7.61 8.37
CA ASP A 1 15.65 8.33 9.49
C ASP A 1 14.39 7.62 9.90
N ASP A 2 14.18 7.53 11.21
CA ASP A 2 13.03 6.85 11.78
C ASP A 2 11.77 7.69 11.58
N VAL A 3 10.63 7.00 11.39
CA VAL A 3 9.31 7.64 11.28
C VAL A 3 8.56 7.34 12.58
N PRO A 4 8.36 8.34 13.46
CA PRO A 4 7.64 8.12 14.71
C PRO A 4 6.15 7.94 14.41
N LEU A 5 5.62 6.76 14.74
CA LEU A 5 4.20 6.43 14.63
C LEU A 5 3.66 6.10 16.02
N SER A 6 2.47 6.56 16.35
CA SER A 6 1.75 6.05 17.52
C SER A 6 1.37 4.58 17.30
N MET A 7 1.02 3.87 18.37
CA MET A 7 0.52 2.50 18.26
C MET A 7 -0.76 2.43 17.43
N GLU A 8 -1.66 3.43 17.54
CA GLU A 8 -2.88 3.49 16.72
C GLU A 8 -2.57 3.67 15.23
N GLN A 9 -1.41 4.22 14.86
CA GLN A 9 -0.99 4.35 13.46
C GLN A 9 -0.14 3.17 12.97
N ALA A 10 0.71 2.61 13.83
CA ALA A 10 1.62 1.52 13.48
C ALA A 10 0.86 0.22 13.17
N ILE A 11 -0.19 -0.10 13.94
CA ILE A 11 -1.03 -1.29 13.75
C ILE A 11 -1.69 -1.32 12.36
N PRO A 12 -2.48 -0.29 11.96
CA PRO A 12 -3.09 -0.28 10.63
C PRO A 12 -2.04 -0.26 9.51
N CYS A 13 -0.92 0.45 9.68
CA CYS A 13 0.18 0.39 8.71
C CYS A 13 0.71 -1.03 8.51
N GLY A 14 0.93 -1.78 9.60
CA GLY A 14 1.40 -3.17 9.53
C GLY A 14 0.42 -4.09 8.81
N LEU A 15 -0.88 -3.96 9.11
CA LEU A 15 -1.94 -4.73 8.43
C LEU A 15 -2.03 -4.39 6.93
N ILE A 16 -1.99 -3.10 6.58
CA ILE A 16 -1.96 -2.65 5.19
C ILE A 16 -0.77 -3.26 4.45
N VAL A 17 0.43 -3.16 5.03
CA VAL A 17 1.65 -3.72 4.43
C VAL A 17 1.52 -5.23 4.24
N ASN A 18 1.04 -5.96 5.25
CA ASN A 18 0.87 -7.40 5.18
C ASN A 18 -0.08 -7.83 4.04
N GLU A 19 -1.24 -7.17 3.93
CA GLU A 19 -2.21 -7.47 2.88
C GLU A 19 -1.66 -7.15 1.48
N LEU A 20 -0.99 -6.00 1.32
CA LEU A 20 -0.45 -5.58 0.03
C LEU A 20 0.73 -6.45 -0.42
N ILE A 21 1.64 -6.83 0.49
CA ILE A 21 2.71 -7.79 0.19
C ILE A 21 2.11 -9.15 -0.19
N SER A 22 1.14 -9.64 0.59
CA SER A 22 0.49 -10.92 0.32
C SER A 22 -0.17 -10.94 -1.05
N ASN A 23 -0.85 -9.85 -1.43
CA ASN A 23 -1.44 -9.71 -2.76
C ASN A 23 -0.38 -9.65 -3.86
N ALA A 24 0.72 -8.93 -3.66
CA ALA A 24 1.81 -8.91 -4.63
C ALA A 24 2.42 -10.31 -4.84
N LEU A 25 2.67 -11.07 -3.78
CA LEU A 25 3.19 -12.44 -3.87
C LEU A 25 2.23 -13.39 -4.60
N LYS A 26 0.93 -13.28 -4.34
CA LYS A 26 -0.09 -14.13 -4.96
C LYS A 26 -0.34 -13.81 -6.43
N TYR A 27 -0.37 -12.52 -6.78
CA TYR A 27 -0.94 -12.07 -8.05
C TYR A 27 0.04 -11.33 -8.97
N ALA A 28 1.07 -10.65 -8.44
CA ALA A 28 1.92 -9.78 -9.26
C ALA A 28 2.91 -10.57 -10.15
N PHE A 29 3.24 -11.81 -9.81
CA PHE A 29 4.31 -12.59 -10.45
C PHE A 29 3.88 -13.99 -10.93
N PRO A 30 2.92 -14.09 -11.87
CA PRO A 30 2.60 -15.36 -12.51
C PRO A 30 3.82 -15.95 -13.23
N LYS A 31 3.75 -17.24 -13.60
CA LYS A 31 4.86 -17.96 -14.27
C LYS A 31 5.36 -17.28 -15.56
N SER A 32 4.53 -16.47 -16.20
CA SER A 32 4.89 -15.68 -17.38
C SER A 32 5.87 -14.53 -17.10
N VAL A 33 6.04 -14.12 -15.83
CA VAL A 33 6.99 -13.08 -15.45
C VAL A 33 8.39 -13.68 -15.29
N THR A 34 9.25 -13.40 -16.27
CA THR A 34 10.64 -13.88 -16.32
C THR A 34 11.67 -12.86 -15.84
N LYS A 35 11.29 -11.58 -15.75
CA LYS A 35 12.12 -10.51 -15.16
C LYS A 35 12.34 -10.71 -13.66
N SER A 36 13.36 -10.04 -13.11
CA SER A 36 13.58 -9.98 -11.67
C SER A 36 12.34 -9.50 -10.93
N LYS A 37 11.96 -10.21 -9.86
CA LYS A 37 10.76 -9.96 -9.06
C LYS A 37 11.16 -9.12 -7.85
N LYS A 38 10.58 -7.93 -7.72
CA LYS A 38 10.86 -6.99 -6.64
C LYS A 38 9.55 -6.53 -6.01
N ILE A 39 9.48 -6.64 -4.70
CA ILE A 39 8.52 -5.92 -3.86
C ILE A 39 9.33 -4.94 -3.02
N GLU A 40 8.86 -3.71 -2.93
CA GLU A 40 9.49 -2.61 -2.20
C GLU A 40 8.46 -2.05 -1.22
N VAL A 41 8.86 -1.96 0.04
CA VAL A 41 8.12 -1.28 1.09
C VAL A 41 8.96 -0.10 1.54
N LYS A 42 8.36 1.08 1.57
CA LYS A 42 9.03 2.29 2.03
C LYS A 42 8.08 3.11 2.87
N ILE A 43 8.56 3.54 4.03
CA ILE A 43 7.90 4.56 4.83
C ILE A 43 8.86 5.75 4.94
N LYS A 44 8.32 6.96 4.89
CA LYS A 44 9.10 8.18 5.12
C LYS A 44 8.24 9.26 5.75
N ALA A 45 8.83 10.02 6.66
CA ALA A 45 8.31 11.32 7.04
C ALA A 45 8.57 12.31 5.89
N GLN A 46 7.64 13.21 5.67
CA GLN A 46 7.72 14.35 4.76
C GLN A 46 7.63 15.62 5.61
N GLU A 47 7.83 16.77 4.96
CA GLU A 47 7.58 18.07 5.58
C GLU A 47 6.15 18.17 6.12
N ASN A 48 5.96 19.00 7.15
CA ASN A 48 4.66 19.26 7.79
C ASN A 48 4.01 18.05 8.49
N GLY A 49 4.82 17.08 8.93
CA GLY A 49 4.33 15.93 9.71
C GLY A 49 3.52 14.92 8.90
N ILE A 50 3.66 14.92 7.57
CA ILE A 50 3.01 13.93 6.70
C ILE A 50 3.87 12.67 6.63
N VAL A 51 3.27 11.50 6.78
CA VAL A 51 3.89 10.21 6.51
C VAL A 51 3.45 9.73 5.13
N GLU A 52 4.40 9.18 4.36
CA GLU A 52 4.11 8.48 3.12
C GLU A 52 4.55 7.02 3.26
N LEU A 53 3.58 6.10 3.25
CA LEU A 53 3.77 4.65 3.19
C LEU A 53 3.54 4.17 1.75
N ILE A 54 4.52 3.45 1.21
CA ILE A 54 4.51 2.93 -0.15
C ILE A 54 4.71 1.42 -0.09
N VAL A 55 3.85 0.69 -0.81
CA VAL A 55 4.08 -0.71 -1.17
C VAL A 55 4.01 -0.81 -2.68
N ARG A 56 5.08 -1.32 -3.29
CA ARG A 56 5.24 -1.42 -4.74
C ARG A 56 5.74 -2.78 -5.15
N ASP A 57 5.13 -3.38 -6.16
CA ASP A 57 5.71 -4.47 -6.94
C ASP A 57 6.14 -4.00 -8.33
N ASN A 58 7.00 -4.79 -8.98
CA ASN A 58 7.35 -4.62 -10.38
C ASN A 58 6.73 -5.71 -11.28
N GLY A 59 5.58 -6.27 -10.90
CA GLY A 59 4.93 -7.40 -11.53
C GLY A 59 4.13 -7.06 -12.80
N VAL A 60 3.02 -7.77 -12.99
CA VAL A 60 2.07 -7.56 -14.11
C VAL A 60 1.18 -6.33 -13.92
N GLY A 61 1.03 -5.84 -12.68
CA GLY A 61 0.14 -4.74 -12.35
C GLY A 61 -1.33 -5.16 -12.21
N LEU A 62 -2.14 -4.26 -11.65
CA LEU A 62 -3.59 -4.42 -11.59
C LEU A 62 -4.26 -3.99 -12.91
N PRO A 63 -5.44 -4.55 -13.27
CA PRO A 63 -6.23 -4.10 -14.41
C PRO A 63 -6.54 -2.60 -14.37
N LYS A 64 -6.78 -1.98 -15.52
CA LYS A 64 -7.01 -0.53 -15.62
C LYS A 64 -8.32 -0.11 -14.96
N GLU A 65 -9.32 -0.96 -15.11
CA GLU A 65 -10.67 -0.88 -14.57
C GLU A 65 -10.77 -1.26 -13.10
N PHE A 66 -9.69 -1.79 -12.50
CA PHE A 66 -9.68 -2.14 -11.09
C PHE A 66 -9.89 -0.87 -10.25
N ASP A 67 -10.89 -0.87 -9.38
CA ASP A 67 -11.14 0.20 -8.42
C ASP A 67 -11.13 -0.40 -7.02
N ILE A 68 -10.24 0.12 -6.16
CA ILE A 68 -10.07 -0.39 -4.81
C ILE A 68 -11.33 -0.14 -3.95
N HIS A 69 -12.13 0.87 -4.26
CA HIS A 69 -13.37 1.17 -3.55
C HIS A 69 -14.56 0.34 -4.06
N LYS A 70 -14.40 -0.38 -5.18
CA LYS A 70 -15.43 -1.24 -5.77
C LYS A 70 -15.02 -2.72 -5.87
N THR A 71 -13.90 -3.09 -5.25
CA THR A 71 -13.41 -4.47 -5.26
C THR A 71 -14.26 -5.35 -4.33
N ASP A 72 -14.45 -6.62 -4.68
CA ASP A 72 -15.07 -7.62 -3.79
C ASP A 72 -14.08 -8.22 -2.79
N SER A 73 -12.78 -7.98 -2.98
CA SER A 73 -11.73 -8.50 -2.09
C SER A 73 -11.83 -7.87 -0.70
N LEU A 74 -12.13 -8.69 0.31
CA LEU A 74 -12.17 -8.25 1.71
C LEU A 74 -10.85 -7.63 2.16
N GLY A 75 -9.70 -8.19 1.74
CA GLY A 75 -8.39 -7.67 2.11
C GLY A 75 -8.13 -6.28 1.53
N LEU A 76 -8.56 -6.00 0.29
CA LEU A 76 -8.40 -4.68 -0.31
C LEU A 76 -9.43 -3.66 0.21
N LYS A 77 -10.64 -4.11 0.57
CA LYS A 77 -11.59 -3.29 1.35
C LYS A 77 -10.98 -2.89 2.70
N LEU A 78 -10.37 -3.84 3.40
CA LEU A 78 -9.66 -3.57 4.66
C LEU A 78 -8.54 -2.55 4.46
N VAL A 79 -7.72 -2.68 3.42
CA VAL A 79 -6.67 -1.69 3.11
C VAL A 79 -7.25 -0.30 2.93
N ALA A 80 -8.34 -0.14 2.19
CA ALA A 80 -9.01 1.15 2.02
C ALA A 80 -9.54 1.69 3.35
N THR A 81 -10.27 0.87 4.13
CA THR A 81 -10.79 1.30 5.44
C THR A 81 -9.68 1.70 6.42
N LEU A 82 -8.59 0.93 6.51
CA LEU A 82 -7.49 1.28 7.42
C LEU A 82 -6.78 2.57 6.97
N ALA A 83 -6.56 2.74 5.67
CA ALA A 83 -5.90 3.92 5.12
C ALA A 83 -6.75 5.19 5.27
N GLU A 84 -8.05 5.11 4.97
CA GLU A 84 -8.91 6.28 4.88
C GLU A 84 -9.64 6.58 6.19
N ASN A 85 -10.06 5.55 6.94
CA ASN A 85 -10.84 5.76 8.15
C ASN A 85 -10.01 5.70 9.44
N GLN A 86 -9.01 4.82 9.55
CA GLN A 86 -8.21 4.72 10.77
C GLN A 86 -7.01 5.66 10.78
N LEU A 87 -6.36 5.83 9.63
CA LEU A 87 -5.25 6.75 9.48
C LEU A 87 -5.70 8.17 9.08
N ASP A 88 -6.98 8.38 8.79
CA ASP A 88 -7.51 9.63 8.21
C ASP A 88 -6.67 10.10 7.01
N GLY A 89 -6.32 9.14 6.16
CA GLY A 89 -5.34 9.28 5.09
C GLY A 89 -5.92 9.24 3.69
N GLU A 90 -5.04 9.49 2.72
CA GLU A 90 -5.33 9.34 1.30
C GLU A 90 -4.67 8.06 0.75
N LEU A 91 -5.44 7.24 0.04
CA LEU A 91 -4.94 6.07 -0.69
C LEU A 91 -4.86 6.35 -2.20
N LYS A 92 -3.67 6.19 -2.78
CA LYS A 92 -3.41 6.33 -4.22
C LYS A 92 -2.88 5.04 -4.81
N LEU A 93 -3.44 4.63 -5.95
CA LEU A 93 -3.00 3.49 -6.75
C LEU A 93 -2.38 3.95 -8.08
N ASN A 94 -1.13 3.57 -8.32
CA ASN A 94 -0.43 3.75 -9.58
C ASN A 94 -0.09 2.38 -10.19
N ARG A 95 -0.30 2.22 -11.50
CA ARG A 95 -0.13 0.95 -12.24
C ARG A 95 1.06 0.96 -13.21
N ARG A 96 1.94 1.96 -13.11
CA ARG A 96 3.08 2.12 -14.03
C ARG A 96 4.23 1.25 -13.55
N TYR A 97 4.63 0.29 -14.38
CA TYR A 97 5.71 -0.69 -14.10
C TYR A 97 5.42 -1.58 -12.87
N GLY A 98 4.23 -2.17 -12.81
CA GLY A 98 3.73 -2.99 -11.70
C GLY A 98 2.61 -2.30 -10.94
N THR A 99 2.37 -2.67 -9.69
CA THR A 99 1.41 -2.01 -8.81
C THR A 99 2.13 -1.20 -7.76
N LYS A 100 1.71 0.04 -7.52
CA LYS A 100 2.19 0.89 -6.43
C LYS A 100 1.01 1.48 -5.69
N PHE A 101 0.88 1.11 -4.42
CA PHE A 101 0.00 1.79 -3.47
C PHE A 101 0.80 2.86 -2.72
N THR A 102 0.19 4.01 -2.49
CA THR A 102 0.75 5.11 -1.71
C THR A 102 -0.31 5.60 -0.75
N ILE A 103 -0.03 5.49 0.55
CA ILE A 103 -0.88 5.96 1.63
C ILE A 103 -0.21 7.19 2.24
N ARG A 104 -0.96 8.28 2.38
CA ARG A 104 -0.48 9.51 3.02
C ARG A 104 -1.39 9.92 4.15
N PHE A 105 -0.82 10.16 5.32
CA PHE A 105 -1.55 10.55 6.52
C PHE A 105 -0.68 11.45 7.39
N LYS A 106 -1.29 12.18 8.33
CA LYS A 106 -0.54 13.00 9.30
C LYS A 106 -0.06 12.14 10.46
N ILE A 107 1.13 12.42 10.98
CA ILE A 107 1.55 11.88 12.28
C ILE A 107 0.52 12.32 13.33
N SER A 108 0.06 11.36 14.13
CA SER A 108 -0.74 11.67 15.31
C SER A 108 0.19 12.29 16.35
N THR A 109 -0.10 13.53 16.74
CA THR A 109 0.47 14.17 17.94
C THR A 109 -0.21 13.69 19.20
#